data_AF-M0I8F3-F1
#
_entry.id   AF-M0I8F3-F1
#
_cell.length_a   1.000
_cell.length_b   1.000
_cell.length_c   1.000
_cell.angle_alpha   90.00
_cell.angle_beta   90.00
_cell.angle_gamma   90.00
#
_symmetry.space_group_name_H-M   'P 1'
#
loop_
_entity.id
_entity.type
_entity.pdbx_description
1 polymer ?
#
loop_
_entity_poly.entity_id
_entity_poly.type
_entity_poly.pdbx_seq_one_letter_code
_entity_poly.pdbx_strand_id
1 'polypeptide(L)'
;MADLIEFRMDKADDPLEQLAAYDGELPIIATNRARWFGGKASDTGRLDDLFSASRYDAVEFVDIELETVRAKEWLAHEFRENDVQLIISHHDFEETPDRDVLDAIIEQCAEFGDIAKVAVFPQNQRDTLTLLEAVNDATNRGIDVAGISMGEIGSHTRVIGHLYGSKLGYAPLLADDNDYAPGQIPLEKLASLIELTKNEHVDGQVIDTIRSEVSVPKELTLSD
;
A
#
# COMPACT_ATOMS: atom_id res chain seq x y z
N MET A 1 -5.11 14.96 1.57
CA MET A 1 -4.36 15.13 0.31
C MET A 1 -3.48 13.90 0.13
N ALA A 2 -3.02 13.61 -1.09
CA ALA A 2 -2.02 12.57 -1.33
C ALA A 2 -0.61 13.18 -1.27
N ASP A 3 0.36 12.36 -0.88
CA ASP A 3 1.78 12.75 -0.84
C ASP A 3 2.51 12.38 -2.15
N LEU A 4 1.94 11.47 -2.93
CA LEU A 4 2.52 10.89 -4.14
C LEU A 4 1.42 10.23 -5.00
N ILE A 5 1.72 9.95 -6.27
CA ILE A 5 0.80 9.30 -7.22
C ILE A 5 1.38 7.98 -7.70
N GLU A 6 0.62 6.88 -7.59
CA GLU A 6 0.96 5.65 -8.33
C GLU A 6 0.41 5.74 -9.76
N PHE A 7 1.29 5.92 -10.75
CA PHE A 7 0.94 5.92 -12.15
C PHE A 7 0.94 4.50 -12.70
N ARG A 8 -0.27 3.98 -12.96
CA ARG A 8 -0.50 2.64 -13.52
C ARG A 8 -0.32 2.64 -15.03
N MET A 9 0.93 2.51 -15.49
CA MET A 9 1.29 2.45 -16.90
C MET A 9 0.53 1.34 -17.64
N ASP A 10 0.27 0.22 -16.97
CA ASP A 10 -0.45 -0.91 -17.54
C ASP A 10 -1.93 -0.62 -17.85
N LYS A 11 -2.47 0.48 -17.33
CA LYS A 11 -3.84 0.95 -17.58
C LYS A 11 -3.90 2.19 -18.47
N ALA A 12 -2.75 2.76 -18.83
CA ALA A 12 -2.67 3.95 -19.68
C ALA A 12 -2.58 3.55 -21.17
N ASP A 13 -3.12 4.40 -22.04
CA ASP A 13 -3.04 4.19 -23.49
C ASP A 13 -1.60 4.42 -24.01
N ASP A 14 -1.01 5.57 -23.64
CA ASP A 14 0.34 5.99 -24.07
C ASP A 14 1.17 6.45 -22.85
N PRO A 15 1.63 5.52 -21.98
CA PRO A 15 2.16 5.86 -20.66
C PRO A 15 3.39 6.77 -20.69
N LEU A 16 4.30 6.58 -21.64
CA LEU A 16 5.52 7.39 -21.74
C LEU A 16 5.22 8.83 -22.20
N GLU A 17 4.27 9.01 -23.12
CA GLU A 17 3.85 10.34 -23.55
C GLU A 17 3.11 11.07 -22.42
N GLN A 18 2.27 10.36 -21.67
CA GLN A 18 1.57 10.91 -20.51
C GLN A 18 2.53 11.32 -19.37
N LEU A 19 3.57 10.52 -19.11
CA LEU A 19 4.63 10.90 -18.16
C LEU A 19 5.43 12.10 -18.65
N ALA A 20 5.79 12.16 -19.94
CA ALA A 20 6.49 13.30 -20.51
C ALA A 20 5.67 14.60 -20.46
N ALA A 21 4.34 14.48 -20.51
CA ALA A 21 3.40 15.59 -20.42
C ALA A 21 2.97 15.92 -18.97
N TYR A 22 3.45 15.18 -17.96
CA TYR A 22 3.08 15.41 -16.57
C TYR A 22 3.66 16.75 -16.08
N ASP A 23 2.79 17.65 -15.66
CA ASP A 23 3.11 18.99 -15.15
C ASP A 23 2.66 19.20 -13.69
N GLY A 24 2.28 18.12 -13.00
CA GLY A 24 1.89 18.14 -11.61
C GLY A 24 3.07 18.25 -10.64
N GLU A 25 2.77 18.53 -9.38
CA GLU A 25 3.78 18.73 -8.32
C GLU A 25 4.07 17.48 -7.50
N LEU A 26 3.26 16.41 -7.63
CA LEU A 26 3.42 15.22 -6.80
C LEU A 26 4.40 14.23 -7.45
N PRO A 27 5.31 13.63 -6.65
CA PRO A 27 6.19 12.59 -7.16
C PRO A 27 5.41 11.33 -7.54
N ILE A 28 5.97 10.59 -8.49
CA ILE A 28 5.32 9.43 -9.11
C ILE A 28 6.00 8.13 -8.66
N ILE A 29 5.18 7.15 -8.27
CA ILE A 29 5.50 5.73 -8.34
C ILE A 29 5.09 5.22 -9.71
N ALA A 30 6.05 4.87 -10.56
CA ALA A 30 5.77 4.21 -11.84
C ALA A 30 5.54 2.71 -11.61
N THR A 31 4.36 2.23 -11.98
CA THR A 31 3.99 0.81 -11.89
C THR A 31 3.47 0.34 -13.24
N ASN A 32 4.18 -0.59 -13.88
CA ASN A 32 3.69 -1.25 -15.10
C ASN A 32 3.34 -2.71 -14.77
N ARG A 33 2.21 -2.97 -14.11
CA ARG A 33 1.93 -4.27 -13.45
C ARG A 33 1.69 -5.40 -14.46
N ALA A 34 2.33 -6.56 -14.26
CA ALA A 34 2.09 -7.76 -15.06
C ALA A 34 0.70 -8.40 -14.82
N ARG A 35 0.18 -9.15 -15.79
CA ARG A 35 -1.16 -9.78 -15.70
C ARG A 35 -1.32 -10.77 -14.55
N TRP A 36 -0.31 -11.61 -14.32
CA TRP A 36 -0.34 -12.59 -13.22
C TRP A 36 -0.24 -11.93 -11.83
N PHE A 37 0.03 -10.62 -11.75
CA PHE A 37 -0.04 -9.82 -10.52
C PHE A 37 -1.20 -8.80 -10.54
N GLY A 38 -2.28 -9.09 -11.27
CA GLY A 38 -3.49 -8.26 -11.31
C GLY A 38 -3.39 -6.99 -12.15
N GLY A 39 -2.35 -6.88 -13.00
CA GLY A 39 -2.19 -5.80 -13.97
C GLY A 39 -2.78 -6.12 -15.34
N LYS A 40 -2.60 -5.18 -16.28
CA LYS A 40 -3.07 -5.31 -17.68
C LYS A 40 -1.94 -5.35 -18.71
N ALA A 41 -0.68 -5.19 -18.30
CA ALA A 41 0.46 -5.07 -19.19
C ALA A 41 0.65 -6.32 -20.07
N SER A 42 1.25 -6.13 -21.25
CA SER A 42 1.80 -7.25 -22.01
C SER A 42 3.09 -7.76 -21.36
N ASP A 43 3.41 -9.03 -21.55
CA ASP A 43 4.65 -9.61 -21.01
C ASP A 43 5.90 -9.10 -21.74
N THR A 44 5.72 -8.69 -23.00
CA THR A 44 6.76 -8.13 -23.86
C THR A 44 6.78 -6.60 -23.74
N GLY A 45 7.98 -6.01 -23.70
CA GLY A 45 8.21 -4.55 -23.65
C GLY A 45 7.96 -3.87 -22.31
N ARG A 46 7.13 -4.45 -21.43
CA ARG A 46 6.72 -3.86 -20.13
C ARG A 46 7.88 -3.32 -19.29
N LEU A 47 8.97 -4.08 -19.18
CA LEU A 47 10.14 -3.70 -18.38
C LEU A 47 10.98 -2.63 -19.08
N ASP A 48 11.07 -2.66 -20.41
CA ASP A 48 11.76 -1.63 -21.20
C ASP A 48 11.01 -0.29 -21.10
N ASP A 49 9.67 -0.33 -21.13
CA ASP A 49 8.82 0.83 -20.90
C ASP A 49 8.96 1.35 -19.48
N LEU A 50 8.94 0.46 -18.48
CA LEU A 50 9.11 0.85 -17.08
C LEU A 50 10.51 1.46 -16.84
N PHE A 51 11.55 0.90 -17.45
CA PHE A 51 12.89 1.44 -17.41
C PHE A 51 12.96 2.82 -18.10
N SER A 52 12.30 2.98 -19.24
CA SER A 52 12.18 4.29 -19.91
C SER A 52 11.44 5.31 -19.04
N ALA A 53 10.40 4.88 -18.32
CA ALA A 53 9.66 5.71 -17.39
C ALA A 53 10.52 6.19 -16.21
N SER A 54 11.43 5.35 -15.71
CA SER A 54 12.32 5.71 -14.60
C SER A 54 13.32 6.84 -14.91
N ARG A 55 13.39 7.31 -16.16
CA ARG A 55 14.27 8.42 -16.57
C ARG A 55 13.58 9.79 -16.52
N TYR A 56 12.29 9.86 -16.23
CA TYR A 56 11.58 11.13 -16.09
C TYR A 56 11.76 11.66 -14.67
N ASP A 57 12.11 12.94 -14.53
CA ASP A 57 12.39 13.59 -13.24
C ASP A 57 11.23 13.48 -12.22
N ALA A 58 9.98 13.40 -12.69
CA ALA A 58 8.82 13.25 -11.81
C ALA A 58 8.68 11.85 -11.19
N VAL A 59 9.39 10.84 -11.72
CA VAL A 59 9.35 9.46 -11.23
C VAL A 59 10.40 9.29 -10.15
N GLU A 60 9.99 9.25 -8.89
CA GLU A 60 10.89 9.02 -7.75
C GLU A 60 10.98 7.53 -7.39
N PHE A 61 9.92 6.76 -7.69
CA PHE A 61 9.83 5.36 -7.32
C PHE A 61 9.44 4.49 -8.51
N VAL A 62 9.95 3.27 -8.54
CA VAL A 62 9.52 2.22 -9.47
C VAL A 62 9.06 1.00 -8.68
N ASP A 63 7.87 0.49 -8.98
CA ASP A 63 7.36 -0.76 -8.39
C ASP A 63 7.62 -1.94 -9.33
N ILE A 64 8.43 -2.91 -8.87
CA ILE A 64 8.76 -4.14 -9.59
C ILE A 64 8.37 -5.33 -8.73
N GLU A 65 7.79 -6.36 -9.34
CA GLU A 65 7.38 -7.55 -8.60
C GLU A 65 8.59 -8.40 -8.17
N LEU A 66 8.54 -8.97 -6.97
CA LEU A 66 9.62 -9.78 -6.39
C LEU A 66 10.06 -10.90 -7.33
N GLU A 67 9.11 -11.58 -7.96
CA GLU A 67 9.34 -12.67 -8.89
C GLU A 67 10.06 -12.19 -10.16
N THR A 68 9.80 -10.96 -10.59
CA THR A 68 10.48 -10.34 -11.73
C THR A 68 11.94 -10.07 -11.41
N VAL A 69 12.24 -9.45 -10.26
CA VAL A 69 13.63 -9.15 -9.86
C VAL A 69 14.40 -10.41 -9.52
N ARG A 70 13.79 -11.43 -8.90
CA ARG A 70 14.44 -12.73 -8.66
C ARG A 70 14.84 -13.44 -9.96
N ALA A 71 14.05 -13.28 -11.02
CA ALA A 71 14.39 -13.85 -12.32
C ALA A 71 15.47 -13.04 -13.07
N LYS A 72 15.67 -11.76 -12.70
CA LYS A 72 16.53 -10.80 -13.40
C LYS A 72 17.14 -9.81 -12.40
N GLU A 73 17.99 -10.31 -11.52
CA GLU A 73 18.52 -9.52 -10.39
C GLU A 73 19.26 -8.24 -10.85
N TRP A 74 19.88 -8.28 -12.04
CA TRP A 74 20.57 -7.15 -12.66
C TRP A 74 19.65 -5.95 -12.92
N LEU A 75 18.34 -6.14 -13.09
CA LEU A 75 17.40 -5.03 -13.30
C LEU A 75 17.42 -4.04 -12.13
N ALA A 76 17.46 -4.56 -10.89
CA ALA A 76 17.48 -3.71 -9.71
C ALA A 76 18.73 -2.81 -9.65
N HIS A 77 19.82 -3.20 -10.32
CA HIS A 77 21.00 -2.35 -10.47
C HIS A 77 20.78 -1.30 -11.56
N GLU A 78 20.28 -1.69 -12.73
CA GLU A 78 20.04 -0.76 -13.84
C GLU A 78 19.05 0.35 -13.48
N PHE A 79 17.93 0.01 -12.84
CA PHE A 79 16.97 1.04 -12.43
C PHE A 79 17.59 2.08 -11.50
N ARG A 80 18.47 1.65 -10.58
CA ARG A 80 19.17 2.58 -9.67
C ARG A 80 20.14 3.51 -10.39
N GLU A 81 20.58 3.19 -11.61
CA GLU A 81 21.38 4.12 -12.42
C GLU A 81 20.60 5.36 -12.88
N ASN A 82 19.25 5.32 -12.81
CA ASN A 82 18.38 6.45 -13.11
C ASN A 82 17.96 7.24 -11.85
N ASP A 83 18.66 7.09 -10.72
CA ASP A 83 18.41 7.81 -9.46
C ASP A 83 16.99 7.63 -8.87
N VAL A 84 16.31 6.52 -9.20
CA VAL A 84 15.00 6.15 -8.62
C VAL A 84 15.13 5.20 -7.44
N GLN A 85 14.18 5.27 -6.51
CA GLN A 85 14.02 4.28 -5.43
C GLN A 85 13.16 3.10 -5.89
N LEU A 86 13.47 1.90 -5.40
CA LEU A 86 12.78 0.68 -5.76
C LEU A 86 11.78 0.23 -4.70
N ILE A 87 10.53 0.08 -5.12
CA ILE A 87 9.52 -0.66 -4.38
C ILE A 87 9.51 -2.08 -4.93
N ILE A 88 9.83 -3.07 -4.10
CA ILE A 88 9.74 -4.47 -4.49
C ILE A 88 8.50 -5.07 -3.88
N SER A 89 7.58 -5.48 -4.74
CA SER A 89 6.24 -5.87 -4.33
C SER A 89 5.95 -7.35 -4.52
N HIS A 90 5.22 -7.91 -3.57
CA HIS A 90 4.62 -9.23 -3.66
C HIS A 90 3.11 -9.12 -3.43
N HIS A 91 2.33 -9.85 -4.20
CA HIS A 91 0.87 -9.86 -4.12
C HIS A 91 0.36 -11.29 -4.00
N ASP A 92 -0.37 -11.55 -2.92
CA ASP A 92 -1.14 -12.77 -2.71
C ASP A 92 -2.63 -12.41 -2.72
N PHE A 93 -3.32 -12.82 -3.77
CA PHE A 93 -4.74 -12.53 -3.97
C PHE A 93 -5.67 -13.58 -3.36
N GLU A 94 -5.11 -14.67 -2.81
CA GLU A 94 -5.87 -15.80 -2.30
C GLU A 94 -5.85 -15.86 -0.78
N GLU A 95 -4.71 -15.58 -0.16
CA GLU A 95 -4.55 -15.70 1.29
C GLU A 95 -3.60 -14.68 1.92
N THR A 96 -3.52 -14.73 3.25
CA THR A 96 -2.43 -14.12 4.01
C THR A 96 -1.52 -15.26 4.45
N PRO A 97 -0.28 -15.33 3.94
CA PRO A 97 0.66 -16.36 4.33
C PRO A 97 0.90 -16.40 5.84
N ASP A 98 1.27 -17.58 6.33
CA ASP A 98 1.71 -17.75 7.72
C ASP A 98 2.88 -16.81 8.05
N ARG A 99 2.98 -16.45 9.33
CA ARG A 99 3.89 -15.41 9.81
C ARG A 99 5.34 -15.57 9.33
N ASP A 100 5.89 -16.78 9.43
CA ASP A 100 7.28 -17.05 9.02
C ASP A 100 7.48 -16.88 7.51
N VAL A 101 6.47 -17.22 6.70
CA VAL A 101 6.51 -17.06 5.24
C VAL A 101 6.40 -15.58 4.88
N LEU A 102 5.50 -14.85 5.54
CA LEU A 102 5.33 -13.42 5.31
C LEU A 102 6.59 -12.62 5.66
N ASP A 103 7.24 -12.94 6.79
CA ASP A 103 8.50 -12.33 7.19
C ASP A 103 9.61 -12.61 6.14
N ALA A 104 9.70 -13.85 5.65
CA ALA A 104 10.67 -14.21 4.61
C ALA A 104 10.40 -13.50 3.27
N ILE A 105 9.13 -13.24 2.93
CA ILE A 105 8.76 -12.46 1.74
C ILE A 105 9.19 -11.00 1.90
N ILE A 106 8.90 -10.39 3.06
CA ILE A 106 9.30 -9.00 3.35
C ILE A 106 10.82 -8.85 3.25
N GLU A 107 11.58 -9.78 3.84
CA GLU A 107 13.05 -9.79 3.80
C GLU A 107 13.58 -9.92 2.37
N GLN A 108 13.00 -10.81 1.55
CA GLN A 108 13.37 -10.93 0.14
C GLN A 108 13.05 -9.64 -0.65
N CYS A 109 11.91 -9.00 -0.40
CA CYS A 109 11.62 -7.72 -1.04
C CYS A 109 12.65 -6.64 -0.64
N ALA A 110 13.02 -6.60 0.65
CA ALA A 110 14.00 -5.65 1.18
C ALA A 110 15.44 -5.90 0.69
N GLU A 111 15.77 -7.11 0.23
CA GLU A 111 17.07 -7.42 -0.38
C GLU A 111 17.26 -6.68 -1.72
N PHE A 112 16.18 -6.55 -2.49
CA PHE A 112 16.23 -5.94 -3.83
C PHE A 112 15.75 -4.49 -3.85
N GLY A 113 14.92 -4.08 -2.89
CA GLY A 113 14.22 -2.79 -2.87
C GLY A 113 14.59 -1.88 -1.71
N ASP A 114 14.30 -0.59 -1.89
CA ASP A 114 14.36 0.41 -0.83
C ASP A 114 13.10 0.35 0.06
N ILE A 115 11.95 -0.05 -0.50
CA ILE A 115 10.71 -0.33 0.24
C ILE A 115 10.20 -1.72 -0.13
N ALA A 116 10.04 -2.59 0.86
CA ALA A 116 9.36 -3.86 0.72
C ALA A 116 7.84 -3.64 0.70
N LYS A 117 7.12 -4.16 -0.29
CA LYS A 117 5.65 -4.05 -0.37
C LYS A 117 5.02 -5.44 -0.39
N VAL A 118 4.10 -5.69 0.52
CA VAL A 118 3.32 -6.94 0.57
C VAL A 118 1.84 -6.63 0.57
N ALA A 119 1.11 -7.21 -0.37
CA ALA A 119 -0.34 -7.12 -0.46
C ALA A 119 -0.94 -8.52 -0.38
N VAL A 120 -1.73 -8.79 0.65
CA VAL A 120 -2.25 -10.13 0.98
C VAL A 120 -3.76 -10.12 1.11
N PHE A 121 -4.41 -11.28 1.01
CA PHE A 121 -5.86 -11.41 1.10
C PHE A 121 -6.30 -12.10 2.41
N PRO A 122 -6.78 -11.37 3.42
CA PRO A 122 -7.22 -11.95 4.68
C PRO A 122 -8.53 -12.74 4.52
N GLN A 123 -8.57 -13.94 5.09
CA GLN A 123 -9.78 -14.76 5.24
C GLN A 123 -10.49 -14.45 6.56
N ASN A 124 -9.79 -13.88 7.54
CA ASN A 124 -10.34 -13.49 8.84
C ASN A 124 -9.50 -12.39 9.52
N GLN A 125 -9.96 -11.89 10.67
CA GLN A 125 -9.29 -10.81 11.41
C GLN A 125 -7.94 -11.19 12.02
N ARG A 126 -7.66 -12.48 12.25
CA ARG A 126 -6.31 -12.88 12.70
C ARG A 126 -5.29 -12.66 11.59
N ASP A 127 -5.68 -12.88 10.34
CA ASP A 127 -4.80 -12.67 9.19
C ASP A 127 -4.39 -11.20 9.08
N THR A 128 -5.32 -10.28 9.37
CA THR A 128 -5.00 -8.85 9.40
C THR A 128 -4.03 -8.50 10.54
N LEU A 129 -4.13 -9.18 11.68
CA LEU A 129 -3.16 -9.04 12.77
C LEU A 129 -1.79 -9.61 12.39
N THR A 130 -1.74 -10.77 11.73
CA THR A 130 -0.50 -11.38 11.22
C THR A 130 0.26 -10.41 10.32
N LEU A 131 -0.43 -9.74 9.39
CA LEU A 131 0.18 -8.71 8.54
C LEU A 131 0.70 -7.52 9.34
N LEU A 132 -0.11 -6.97 10.25
CA LEU A 132 0.28 -5.80 11.05
C LEU A 132 1.49 -6.10 11.95
N GLU A 133 1.54 -7.30 12.53
CA GLU A 133 2.66 -7.75 13.36
C GLU A 133 3.94 -7.90 12.52
N ALA A 134 3.85 -8.49 11.32
CA ALA A 134 4.98 -8.61 10.40
C ALA A 134 5.53 -7.24 9.97
N VAL A 135 4.64 -6.29 9.64
CA VAL A 135 4.99 -4.91 9.28
C VAL A 135 5.68 -4.18 10.45
N ASN A 136 5.12 -4.30 11.65
CA ASN A 136 5.70 -3.71 12.87
C ASN A 136 7.10 -4.25 13.15
N ASP A 137 7.24 -5.58 13.10
CA ASP A 137 8.52 -6.23 13.43
C ASP A 137 9.58 -5.93 12.37
N ALA A 138 9.22 -5.90 11.08
CA ALA A 138 10.12 -5.49 10.01
C ALA A 138 10.57 -4.03 10.18
N THR A 139 9.64 -3.12 10.49
CA THR A 139 9.95 -1.71 10.75
C THR A 139 10.89 -1.56 11.95
N ASN A 140 10.66 -2.30 13.03
CA ASN A 140 11.54 -2.28 14.22
C ASN A 140 12.94 -2.84 13.95
N ARG A 141 13.10 -3.68 12.91
CA ARG A 141 14.41 -4.13 12.40
C ARG A 141 15.07 -3.13 11.45
N GLY A 142 14.40 -2.02 11.13
CA GLY A 142 14.90 -0.99 10.20
C GLY A 142 14.60 -1.28 8.73
N ILE A 143 13.66 -2.19 8.43
CA ILE A 143 13.19 -2.43 7.07
C ILE A 143 12.04 -1.46 6.78
N ASP A 144 12.18 -0.68 5.70
CA ASP A 144 11.08 0.13 5.19
C ASP A 144 10.09 -0.78 4.46
N VAL A 145 8.87 -0.89 5.00
CA VAL A 145 7.85 -1.84 4.54
C VAL A 145 6.50 -1.17 4.37
N ALA A 146 5.74 -1.59 3.36
CA ALA A 146 4.35 -1.24 3.14
C ALA A 146 3.49 -2.51 3.12
N GLY A 147 2.57 -2.63 4.08
CA GLY A 147 1.65 -3.76 4.19
C GLY A 147 0.24 -3.39 3.74
N ILE A 148 -0.37 -4.22 2.90
CA ILE A 148 -1.75 -4.05 2.44
C ILE A 148 -2.53 -5.33 2.74
N SER A 149 -3.55 -5.22 3.59
CA SER A 149 -4.56 -6.26 3.72
C SER A 149 -5.73 -5.92 2.79
N MET A 150 -5.92 -6.74 1.75
CA MET A 150 -6.93 -6.52 0.72
C MET A 150 -8.33 -6.93 1.21
N GLY A 151 -9.37 -6.61 0.43
CA GLY A 151 -10.74 -6.99 0.75
C GLY A 151 -11.37 -6.17 1.88
N GLU A 152 -12.66 -6.38 2.10
CA GLU A 152 -13.42 -5.67 3.14
C GLU A 152 -12.87 -5.93 4.55
N ILE A 153 -12.46 -7.18 4.83
CA ILE A 153 -11.85 -7.60 6.09
C ILE A 153 -10.59 -6.75 6.37
N GLY A 154 -9.74 -6.57 5.36
CA GLY A 154 -8.48 -5.84 5.48
C GLY A 154 -8.61 -4.32 5.48
N SER A 155 -9.78 -3.75 5.12
CA SER A 155 -9.97 -2.31 4.93
C SER A 155 -9.49 -1.43 6.08
N HIS A 156 -9.69 -1.86 7.33
CA HIS A 156 -9.28 -1.13 8.53
C HIS A 156 -7.75 -0.98 8.63
N THR A 157 -6.97 -1.93 8.12
CA THR A 157 -5.50 -1.88 8.11
C THR A 157 -4.96 -0.70 7.29
N ARG A 158 -5.72 -0.21 6.29
CA ARG A 158 -5.36 0.98 5.51
C ARG A 158 -5.34 2.25 6.36
N VAL A 159 -6.17 2.30 7.40
CA VAL A 159 -6.30 3.45 8.29
C VAL A 159 -5.23 3.41 9.38
N ILE A 160 -4.97 2.23 9.95
CA ILE A 160 -4.10 2.08 11.14
C ILE A 160 -2.69 1.59 10.81
N GLY A 161 -2.42 1.18 9.57
CA GLY A 161 -1.14 0.59 9.18
C GLY A 161 0.06 1.50 9.41
N HIS A 162 -0.12 2.83 9.40
CA HIS A 162 0.96 3.78 9.71
C HIS A 162 1.41 3.72 11.19
N LEU A 163 0.50 3.39 12.13
CA LEU A 163 0.85 3.11 13.54
C LEU A 163 1.76 1.86 13.63
N TYR A 164 1.56 0.97 12.67
CA TYR A 164 2.33 -0.21 12.28
C TYR A 164 3.77 0.04 11.83
N GLY A 165 4.08 1.27 11.41
CA GLY A 165 5.30 1.57 10.68
C GLY A 165 5.19 1.40 9.16
N SER A 166 4.01 1.05 8.62
CA SER A 166 3.80 0.96 7.17
C SER A 166 4.12 2.29 6.49
N LYS A 167 5.06 2.27 5.53
CA LYS A 167 5.61 3.46 4.85
C LYS A 167 4.68 4.02 3.79
N LEU A 168 3.87 3.17 3.17
CA LEU A 168 2.93 3.56 2.12
C LEU A 168 1.51 3.15 2.51
N GLY A 169 0.57 4.03 2.18
CA GLY A 169 -0.86 3.77 2.20
C GLY A 169 -1.45 4.08 0.82
N TYR A 170 -2.39 3.26 0.36
CA TYR A 170 -2.99 3.41 -0.97
C TYR A 170 -4.47 3.73 -0.85
N ALA A 171 -4.88 4.81 -1.50
CA ALA A 171 -6.26 5.19 -1.71
C ALA A 171 -6.49 5.50 -3.19
N PRO A 172 -7.62 5.07 -3.76
CA PRO A 172 -7.96 5.42 -5.12
C PRO A 172 -8.48 6.86 -5.22
N LEU A 173 -8.35 7.46 -6.40
CA LEU A 173 -8.91 8.77 -6.71
C LEU A 173 -10.38 8.63 -7.06
N LEU A 174 -11.22 9.57 -6.60
CA LEU A 174 -12.68 9.53 -6.83
C LEU A 174 -13.08 9.51 -8.31
N ALA A 175 -12.23 10.04 -9.19
CA ALA A 175 -12.43 10.09 -10.64
C ALA A 175 -12.13 8.76 -11.35
N ASP A 176 -11.59 7.77 -10.64
CA ASP A 176 -11.44 6.42 -11.18
C ASP A 176 -12.80 5.70 -11.10
N ASP A 177 -13.62 5.84 -12.14
CA ASP A 177 -14.92 5.16 -12.33
C ASP A 177 -14.82 3.61 -12.40
N ASN A 178 -13.66 3.03 -12.09
CA ASN A 178 -13.49 1.59 -12.02
C ASN A 178 -13.92 1.10 -10.65
N ASP A 179 -14.87 0.16 -10.62
CA ASP A 179 -15.29 -0.62 -9.44
C ASP A 179 -14.14 -0.77 -8.42
N TYR A 180 -14.19 0.04 -7.36
CA TYR A 180 -13.20 -0.04 -6.30
C TYR A 180 -13.16 -1.47 -5.78
N ALA A 181 -11.98 -2.08 -5.77
CA ALA A 181 -11.82 -3.41 -5.21
C ALA A 181 -12.35 -3.40 -3.76
N PRO A 182 -13.03 -4.47 -3.30
CA PRO A 182 -13.63 -4.49 -1.97
C PRO A 182 -12.66 -4.04 -0.88
N GLY A 183 -13.09 -3.10 -0.02
CA GLY A 183 -12.28 -2.56 1.07
C GLY A 183 -11.36 -1.38 0.74
N GLN A 184 -11.40 -0.82 -0.47
CA GLN A 184 -10.75 0.47 -0.75
C GLN A 184 -11.52 1.65 -0.12
N ILE A 185 -10.77 2.64 0.36
CA ILE A 185 -11.31 3.86 0.99
C ILE A 185 -10.84 5.06 0.16
N PRO A 186 -11.74 5.91 -0.38
CA PRO A 186 -11.36 7.06 -1.20
C PRO A 186 -10.39 8.00 -0.48
N LEU A 187 -9.51 8.64 -1.25
CA LEU A 187 -8.40 9.46 -0.72
C LEU A 187 -8.80 10.45 0.38
N GLU A 188 -9.83 11.29 0.14
CA GLU A 188 -10.25 12.30 1.11
C GLU A 188 -10.68 11.69 2.44
N LYS A 189 -11.41 10.57 2.37
CA LYS A 189 -11.90 9.84 3.54
C LYS A 189 -10.75 9.14 4.26
N LEU A 190 -9.84 8.47 3.53
CA LEU A 190 -8.70 7.80 4.13
C LEU A 190 -7.78 8.81 4.83
N ALA A 191 -7.46 9.92 4.18
CA ALA A 191 -6.64 10.97 4.75
C ALA A 191 -7.24 11.50 6.07
N SER A 192 -8.56 11.75 6.09
CA SER A 192 -9.25 12.21 7.31
C SER A 192 -9.18 11.18 8.44
N LEU A 193 -9.34 9.88 8.14
CA LEU A 193 -9.25 8.81 9.13
C LEU A 193 -7.82 8.64 9.67
N ILE A 194 -6.80 8.73 8.81
CA ILE A 194 -5.40 8.67 9.22
C ILE A 194 -5.08 9.84 10.15
N GLU A 195 -5.48 11.07 9.81
CA GLU A 195 -5.26 12.23 10.67
C GLU A 195 -5.92 12.06 12.06
N LEU A 196 -7.11 11.47 12.15
CA LEU A 196 -7.73 11.16 13.44
C LEU A 196 -6.89 10.18 14.27
N THR A 197 -6.24 9.20 13.63
CA THR A 197 -5.39 8.23 14.33
C THR A 197 -3.99 8.75 14.68
N LYS A 198 -3.46 9.74 13.94
CA LYS A 198 -2.20 10.42 14.29
C LYS A 198 -2.34 11.33 15.50
N ASN A 199 -3.53 11.89 15.70
CA ASN A 199 -3.84 12.77 16.82
C ASN A 199 -4.00 11.95 18.12
N GLU A 200 -2.93 11.36 18.61
CA GLU A 200 -2.80 10.81 19.98
C GLU A 200 -2.73 11.91 21.06
N HIS A 201 -3.27 13.10 20.78
CA HIS A 201 -3.82 13.97 21.81
C HIS A 201 -5.35 13.90 21.78
N VAL A 202 -5.89 12.70 21.61
CA VAL A 202 -7.11 12.37 22.35
C VAL A 202 -6.70 12.37 23.82
N ASP A 203 -6.68 13.59 24.38
CA ASP A 203 -6.98 13.84 25.78
C ASP A 203 -8.03 12.81 26.19
N GLY A 204 -7.89 12.24 27.39
CA GLY A 204 -8.87 11.28 27.95
C GLY A 204 -10.33 11.73 27.90
N GLN A 205 -10.60 12.96 27.45
CA GLN A 205 -11.87 13.52 27.04
C GLN A 205 -12.70 12.67 26.08
N VAL A 206 -12.21 11.95 25.05
CA VAL A 206 -13.15 11.16 24.21
C VAL A 206 -13.69 9.93 24.95
N ILE A 207 -12.86 9.29 25.78
CA ILE A 207 -13.32 8.22 26.68
C ILE A 207 -14.21 8.79 27.79
N ASP A 208 -13.93 10.00 28.28
CA ASP A 208 -14.78 10.69 29.26
C ASP A 208 -16.08 11.25 28.65
N THR A 209 -16.11 11.60 27.36
CA THR A 209 -17.29 12.02 26.61
C THR A 209 -18.21 10.83 26.36
N ILE A 210 -17.65 9.65 26.04
CA ILE A 210 -18.44 8.40 26.00
C ILE A 210 -18.96 8.04 27.39
N ARG A 211 -18.24 8.36 28.47
CA ARG A 211 -18.74 8.19 29.85
C ARG A 211 -19.75 9.25 30.29
N SER A 212 -19.73 10.45 29.71
CA SER A 212 -20.64 11.55 30.07
C SER A 212 -21.89 11.65 29.19
N GLU A 213 -21.87 11.09 27.97
CA GLU A 213 -23.01 11.13 27.05
C GLU A 213 -23.82 9.83 26.96
N VAL A 214 -23.39 8.75 27.62
CA VAL A 214 -24.28 7.62 27.89
C VAL A 214 -25.13 7.93 29.13
N SER A 215 -26.18 8.73 28.95
CA SER A 215 -27.33 8.59 29.83
C SER A 215 -27.96 7.24 29.51
N VAL A 216 -27.73 6.23 30.36
CA VAL A 216 -28.55 5.02 30.32
C VAL A 216 -29.99 5.48 30.58
N PRO A 217 -30.93 5.30 29.64
CA PRO A 217 -32.33 5.61 29.90
C PRO A 217 -32.75 4.82 31.15
N LYS A 218 -33.42 5.48 32.09
CA LYS A 218 -33.89 4.89 33.37
C LYS A 218 -34.96 3.79 33.21
N GLU A 219 -35.13 3.23 32.02
CA GLU A 219 -36.15 2.23 31.68
C GLU A 219 -35.59 0.91 31.14
N LEU A 220 -34.35 0.56 31.52
CA LEU A 220 -33.89 -0.83 31.49
C LEU A 220 -33.73 -1.34 32.92
N THR A 221 -34.85 -1.43 33.63
CA THR A 221 -34.94 -2.34 34.77
C THR A 221 -34.96 -3.75 34.20
N LEU A 222 -33.92 -4.54 34.52
CA LEU A 222 -34.06 -6.00 34.52
C LEU A 222 -35.24 -6.31 35.46
N SER A 223 -36.28 -6.93 34.92
CA SER A 223 -37.31 -7.55 35.75
C SER A 223 -36.65 -8.66 36.58
N ASP A 224 -36.96 -8.67 37.88
CA ASP A 224 -36.38 -9.51 38.94
C ASP A 224 -36.04 -10.97 38.55
#